data_AF-A0A7W0R823-F1
#
_entry.id   AF-A0A7W0R823-F1
#
_cell.length_a   1.000
_cell.length_b   1.000
_cell.length_c   1.000
_cell.angle_alpha   90.00
_cell.angle_beta   90.00
_cell.angle_gamma   90.00
#
_symmetry.space_group_name_H-M   'P 1'
#
loop_
_entity.id
_entity.type
_entity.pdbx_description
1 polymer ?
#
loop_
_entity_poly.entity_id
_entity_poly.type
_entity_poly.pdbx_seq_one_letter_code
_entity_poly.pdbx_strand_id
1 'polypeptide(L)' 'AVVYGPERLKTALYSASPILVDGKIYVTNEEGTTSVFAAGPKFEILAENPSDEYTLSTIAVSRGQLFLRTEKFLYAIGRK' A
#
# COMPACT_ATOMS: atom_id res chain seq x y z
N ALA A 1 22.87 -3.99 -4.52
CA ALA A 1 22.40 -5.38 -4.31
C ALA A 1 20.93 -5.44 -4.64
N VAL A 2 20.45 -6.54 -5.22
CA VAL A 2 19.01 -6.79 -5.34
C VAL A 2 18.47 -7.05 -3.94
N VAL A 3 17.41 -6.34 -3.52
CA VAL A 3 16.85 -6.47 -2.16
C VAL A 3 15.71 -7.49 -2.12
N TYR A 4 14.71 -7.38 -3.01
CA TYR A 4 13.49 -8.23 -3.01
C TYR A 4 13.31 -9.05 -4.29
N GLY A 5 14.39 -9.58 -4.86
CA GLY A 5 14.33 -10.39 -6.09
C GLY A 5 14.64 -11.85 -5.80
N PRO A 6 13.88 -12.82 -6.35
CA PRO A 6 12.90 -12.68 -7.44
C PRO A 6 11.46 -12.37 -7.00
N GLU A 7 11.21 -12.03 -5.74
CA GLU A 7 9.84 -11.81 -5.26
C GLU A 7 9.17 -10.59 -5.90
N ARG A 8 7.84 -10.61 -5.98
CA ARG A 8 7.02 -9.55 -6.56
C ARG A 8 5.75 -9.40 -5.73
N LEU A 9 5.18 -8.20 -5.74
CA LEU A 9 3.78 -8.00 -5.36
C LEU A 9 2.85 -8.67 -6.39
N LYS A 10 1.56 -8.73 -6.08
CA LYS A 10 0.52 -9.17 -7.04
C LYS A 10 0.71 -8.46 -8.38
N THR A 11 0.72 -9.21 -9.48
CA THR A 11 0.75 -8.65 -10.83
C THR A 11 -0.49 -7.79 -11.05
N ALA A 12 -0.27 -6.49 -11.22
CA ALA A 12 -1.31 -5.49 -11.45
C ALA A 12 -0.68 -4.21 -12.02
N LEU A 13 -1.52 -3.25 -12.41
CA LEU A 13 -1.07 -1.90 -12.71
C LEU A 13 -0.89 -1.11 -11.41
N TYR A 14 0.17 -0.32 -11.34
CA TYR A 14 0.50 0.50 -10.18
C TYR A 14 0.78 1.92 -10.64
N SER A 15 -0.14 2.82 -10.30
CA SER A 15 0.06 4.26 -10.44
C SER A 15 0.42 4.93 -9.11
N ALA A 16 0.00 4.34 -7.99
CA ALA A 16 0.34 4.84 -6.66
C ALA A 16 1.82 4.61 -6.34
N SER A 17 2.43 5.54 -5.61
CA SER A 17 3.80 5.41 -5.12
C SER A 17 3.85 4.55 -3.84
N PRO A 18 4.92 3.77 -3.63
CA PRO A 18 5.18 3.13 -2.34
C PRO A 18 5.43 4.18 -1.25
N ILE A 19 4.92 3.93 -0.04
CA ILE A 19 5.22 4.74 1.15
C ILE A 19 5.77 3.86 2.27
N LEU A 20 6.68 4.41 3.09
CA LEU A 20 7.21 3.78 4.29
C LEU A 20 6.56 4.39 5.53
N VAL A 21 5.93 3.55 6.35
CA VAL A 21 5.29 3.96 7.61
C VAL A 21 5.55 2.88 8.66
N ASP A 22 6.16 3.25 9.78
CA ASP A 22 6.37 2.35 10.93
C ASP A 22 6.96 0.97 10.54
N GLY A 23 8.05 1.01 9.77
CA GLY A 23 8.76 -0.20 9.30
C GLY A 23 8.00 -1.04 8.26
N LYS A 24 6.88 -0.54 7.74
CA LYS A 24 6.05 -1.22 6.73
C LYS A 24 5.97 -0.39 5.47
N ILE A 25 6.07 -1.04 4.32
CA ILE A 25 5.87 -0.42 3.01
C ILE A 25 4.45 -0.73 2.55
N TYR A 26 3.73 0.31 2.14
CA TYR A 26 2.38 0.22 1.61
C TYR A 26 2.40 0.59 0.13
N VAL A 27 1.76 -0.23 -0.70
CA VAL A 27 1.62 0.02 -2.14
C VAL A 27 0.23 -0.38 -2.57
N THR A 28 -0.47 0.53 -3.26
CA THR A 28 -1.84 0.28 -3.76
C THR A 28 -1.81 0.11 -5.27
N ASN A 29 -2.42 -0.96 -5.76
CA ASN A 29 -2.60 -1.16 -7.20
C ASN A 29 -3.86 -0.45 -7.71
N GLU A 30 -4.03 -0.38 -9.03
CA GLU A 30 -5.18 0.30 -9.63
C GLU A 30 -6.53 -0.36 -9.35
N GLU A 31 -6.54 -1.65 -8.99
CA GLU A 31 -7.74 -2.38 -8.55
C GLU A 31 -8.15 -2.04 -7.10
N GLY A 32 -7.40 -1.18 -6.40
CA GLY A 32 -7.67 -0.80 -5.00
C GLY A 32 -7.11 -1.77 -3.97
N THR A 33 -6.29 -2.74 -4.36
CA THR A 33 -5.62 -3.63 -3.41
C THR A 33 -4.37 -2.96 -2.87
N THR A 34 -4.32 -2.74 -1.55
CA THR A 34 -3.13 -2.26 -0.85
C THR A 34 -2.35 -3.45 -0.28
N SER A 35 -1.16 -3.71 -0.84
CA SER A 35 -0.19 -4.64 -0.28
C SER A 35 0.65 -3.95 0.79
N VAL A 36 0.84 -4.61 1.93
CA VAL A 36 1.66 -4.16 3.05
C VAL A 36 2.77 -5.19 3.26
N PHE A 37 4.03 -4.75 3.25
CA PHE A 37 5.17 -5.63 3.45
C PHE A 37 6.22 -5.01 4.38
N ALA A 38 6.98 -5.85 5.06
CA ALA A 38 8.02 -5.38 5.97
C ALA A 38 9.12 -4.64 5.18
N ALA A 39 9.59 -3.53 5.72
CA ALA A 39 10.83 -2.89 5.26
C ALA A 39 12.02 -3.66 5.83
N GLY A 40 12.96 -4.08 4.98
CA GLY A 40 14.15 -4.79 5.43
C GLY A 40 14.87 -5.52 4.30
N PRO A 41 15.83 -6.41 4.65
CA PRO A 41 16.56 -7.20 3.66
C PRO A 41 15.80 -8.44 3.17
N LYS A 42 14.71 -8.82 3.84
CA LYS A 42 13.87 -9.97 3.49
C LYS A 42 12.51 -9.46 3.03
N PHE A 43 12.04 -9.92 1.88
CA PHE A 43 10.69 -9.63 1.43
C PHE A 43 9.68 -10.44 2.26
N GLU A 44 8.71 -9.76 2.85
CA GLU A 44 7.68 -10.40 3.68
C GLU A 44 6.36 -9.62 3.58
N ILE A 45 5.37 -10.20 2.91
CA ILE A 45 4.01 -9.66 2.88
C ILE A 45 3.39 -9.83 4.26
N LEU A 46 2.93 -8.72 4.83
CA LEU A 46 2.25 -8.68 6.12
C LEU A 46 0.73 -8.69 5.95
N ALA A 47 0.21 -8.05 4.89
CA ALA A 47 -1.21 -8.01 4.59
C ALA A 47 -1.49 -7.62 3.12
N GLU A 48 -2.67 -8.00 2.63
CA GLU A 48 -3.28 -7.47 1.41
C GLU A 48 -4.69 -6.99 1.75
N ASN A 49 -5.01 -5.75 1.39
CA ASN A 49 -6.27 -5.12 1.78
C ASN A 49 -6.99 -4.60 0.52
N PRO A 50 -8.01 -5.32 0.00
CA PRO A 50 -8.82 -4.83 -1.09
C PRO A 50 -9.78 -3.73 -0.59
N SER A 51 -9.86 -2.62 -1.33
CA SER A 51 -10.93 -1.62 -1.17
C SER A 51 -12.08 -1.81 -2.18
N ASP A 52 -11.95 -2.78 -3.10
CA ASP A 52 -12.89 -3.10 -4.18
C ASP A 52 -13.29 -1.88 -5.04
N GLU A 53 -12.34 -0.96 -5.24
CA GLU A 53 -12.58 0.29 -5.93
C GLU A 53 -11.33 0.81 -6.63
N TYR A 54 -11.52 1.32 -7.86
CA TYR A 54 -10.44 1.89 -8.65
C TYR A 54 -9.75 3.06 -7.92
N THR A 55 -8.43 3.12 -8.03
CA THR A 55 -7.64 4.24 -7.49
C THR A 55 -6.31 4.40 -8.20
N LEU A 56 -5.85 5.64 -8.28
CA LEU A 56 -4.50 6.01 -8.71
C LEU A 56 -3.68 6.62 -7.56
N SER A 57 -4.29 6.72 -6.38
CA SER A 57 -3.78 7.58 -5.31
C SER A 57 -2.77 6.85 -4.43
N THR A 58 -1.68 7.54 -4.11
CA THR A 58 -0.77 7.16 -3.02
C THR A 58 -1.47 7.38 -1.68
N ILE A 59 -1.31 6.44 -0.73
CA ILE A 59 -1.80 6.61 0.65
C ILE A 59 -1.12 7.82 1.29
N ALA A 60 -1.89 8.67 1.94
CA ALA A 60 -1.37 9.77 2.76
C ALA A 60 -1.38 9.39 4.25
N VAL A 61 -0.46 9.97 5.02
CA VAL A 61 -0.32 9.67 6.46
C VAL A 61 -0.40 10.95 7.25
N SER A 62 -1.26 11.00 8.26
CA SER A 62 -1.33 12.13 9.17
C SER A 62 -1.91 11.71 10.52
N ARG A 63 -1.33 12.20 11.62
CA ARG A 63 -1.81 11.99 13.00
C ARG A 63 -2.14 10.53 13.35
N GLY A 64 -1.29 9.59 12.92
CA GLY A 64 -1.49 8.16 13.20
C GLY A 64 -2.59 7.49 12.37
N GLN A 65 -3.07 8.16 11.32
CA GLN A 65 -4.06 7.63 10.38
C GLN A 65 -3.49 7.56 8.96
N LEU A 66 -3.99 6.58 8.22
CA LEU A 66 -3.79 6.43 6.78
C LEU A 66 -5.02 6.96 6.04
N PHE A 67 -4.80 7.66 4.94
CA PHE A 67 -5.85 8.21 4.10
C PHE A 67 -5.72 7.65 2.68
N LEU A 68 -6.75 6.96 2.21
CA LEU A 68 -6.80 6.41 0.86
C LEU A 68 -7.93 7.08 0.10
N ARG A 69 -7.59 7.85 -0.94
CA ARG A 69 -8.54 8.37 -1.91
C ARG A 69 -8.76 7.33 -2.99
N THR A 70 -9.98 6.83 -3.12
CA THR A 70 -10.43 6.02 -4.26
C THR A 70 -11.21 6.89 -5.24
N GLU A 71 -11.74 6.31 -6.31
CA GLU A 71 -12.58 7.02 -7.28
C GLU A 71 -13.74 7.77 -6.60
N LYS A 72 -14.51 7.11 -5.72
CA LYS A 72 -15.73 7.66 -5.10
C LYS A 72 -15.51 8.08 -3.66
N PHE A 73 -14.66 7.41 -2.88
CA PHE A 73 -14.53 7.68 -1.44
C PHE A 73 -13.16 8.21 -1.01
N LEU A 74 -13.11 8.78 0.20
CA LEU A 74 -11.87 9.04 0.94
C LEU A 74 -11.98 8.28 2.26
N TYR A 75 -11.16 7.25 2.41
CA TYR A 75 -11.09 6.46 3.64
C TYR A 75 -10.10 7.09 4.61
N ALA A 76 -10.46 7.11 5.90
CA ALA A 76 -9.55 7.41 7.00
C ALA A 76 -9.44 6.14 7.87
N ILE A 77 -8.25 5.54 7.90
CA ILE A 77 -7.97 4.25 8.51
C ILE A 77 -7.02 4.46 9.69
N GLY A 78 -7.45 4.11 10.89
CA GLY A 78 -6.69 4.31 12.12
C GLY A 78 -7.61 4.66 13.29
N ARG A 79 -7.06 4.72 14.50
CA ARG A 79 -7.83 5.13 15.69
C ARG A 79 -8.08 6.64 15.66
N LYS A 80 -9.22 7.04 16.23
CA LYS A 80 -9.52 8.45 16.55
C LYS A 80 -8.80 8.87 17.82
#